data_AF-A0A0F9CNZ8-F1
#
_entry.id   AF-A0A0F9CNZ8-F1
#
_cell.length_a   1.000
_cell.length_b   1.000
_cell.length_c   1.000
_cell.angle_alpha   90.00
_cell.angle_beta   90.00
_cell.angle_gamma   90.00
#
_symmetry.space_group_name_H-M   'P 1'
#
loop_
_entity.id
_entity.type
_entity.pdbx_description
1 polymer ?
#
loop_
_entity_poly.entity_id
_entity_poly.type
_entity_poly.pdbx_seq_one_letter_code
_entity_poly.pdbx_strand_id
1 'polypeptide(L)'
;MVKFYLPTHRYAGPYPFPQNEREDLLQRMYNTRSLIVGAEQMELSELRDLVQAQEGKTKEGYYEKKIPQHTGAVKGTADYIQAQGALREYATWRRKKQEAAGLVPKE
;
A
#
# COMPACT_ATOMS: atom_id res chain seq x y z
N MET A 1 22.84 -31.65 9.97
CA MET A 1 23.18 -30.46 9.17
C MET A 1 22.12 -29.40 9.45
N VAL A 2 22.44 -28.38 10.26
CA VAL A 2 21.47 -27.33 10.63
C VAL A 2 21.46 -26.28 9.52
N LYS A 3 20.32 -26.06 8.87
CA LYS A 3 20.16 -25.04 7.83
C LYS A 3 19.82 -23.70 8.50
N PHE A 4 20.72 -22.73 8.39
CA PHE A 4 20.46 -21.36 8.85
C PHE A 4 19.84 -20.56 7.70
N TYR A 5 18.65 -19.99 7.93
CA TYR A 5 17.94 -19.17 6.96
C TYR A 5 18.06 -17.70 7.33
N LEU A 6 18.56 -16.89 6.41
CA LEU A 6 18.56 -15.43 6.54
C LEU A 6 17.12 -14.91 6.43
N PRO A 7 16.72 -13.93 7.26
CA PRO A 7 15.38 -13.34 7.26
C PRO A 7 15.21 -12.46 6.00
N THR A 8 15.00 -13.12 4.87
CA THR A 8 14.55 -12.48 3.62
C THR A 8 13.03 -12.41 3.63
N HIS A 9 12.45 -11.50 2.84
CA HIS A 9 10.99 -11.33 2.71
C HIS A 9 10.23 -12.65 2.42
N ARG A 10 10.89 -13.64 1.82
CA ARG A 10 10.35 -14.97 1.52
C ARG A 10 10.29 -15.90 2.75
N TYR A 11 11.07 -15.65 3.79
CA TYR A 11 11.14 -16.45 5.03
C TYR A 11 10.86 -15.63 6.29
N ALA A 12 10.17 -14.50 6.15
CA ALA A 12 10.00 -13.52 7.23
C ALA A 12 8.91 -13.89 8.26
N GLY A 13 8.45 -15.14 8.33
CA GLY A 13 7.39 -15.57 9.24
C GLY A 13 7.88 -16.23 10.53
N PRO A 14 7.00 -16.42 11.53
CA PRO A 14 7.33 -17.12 12.76
C PRO A 14 7.71 -18.59 12.49
N TYR A 15 7.09 -19.20 11.48
CA TYR A 15 7.33 -20.59 11.09
C TYR A 15 7.54 -20.67 9.56
N PRO A 16 8.73 -20.31 9.05
CA PRO A 16 9.00 -20.33 7.61
C PRO A 16 8.92 -21.74 7.00
N PHE A 17 9.04 -22.78 7.84
CA PHE A 17 8.88 -24.18 7.47
C PHE A 17 8.02 -24.88 8.53
N PRO A 18 6.68 -24.80 8.43
CA PRO A 18 5.80 -25.41 9.41
C PRO A 18 5.96 -26.94 9.38
N GLN A 19 6.21 -27.54 10.54
CA GLN A 19 6.33 -28.99 10.74
C GLN A 19 4.99 -29.60 11.16
N ASN A 20 4.19 -28.82 11.86
CA ASN A 20 2.93 -29.24 12.47
C ASN A 20 1.77 -28.40 11.92
N GLU A 21 0.56 -28.93 12.02
CA GLU A 21 -0.64 -28.22 11.54
C GLU A 21 -0.82 -26.86 12.22
N ARG A 22 -0.59 -26.78 13.53
CA ARG A 22 -0.64 -25.51 14.27
C ARG A 22 0.32 -24.47 13.69
N GLU A 23 1.54 -24.87 13.36
CA GLU A 23 2.55 -23.98 12.79
C GLU A 23 2.14 -23.51 11.38
N ASP A 24 1.51 -24.39 10.58
CA ASP A 24 0.98 -24.02 9.26
C ASP A 24 -0.12 -22.95 9.38
N LEU A 25 -1.06 -23.15 10.32
CA LEU A 25 -2.13 -22.20 10.57
C LEU A 25 -1.58 -20.84 11.04
N LEU A 26 -0.63 -20.83 11.97
CA LEU A 26 0.01 -19.60 12.44
C LEU A 26 0.80 -18.90 11.31
N GLN A 27 1.49 -19.66 10.47
CA GLN A 27 2.19 -19.10 9.31
C GLN A 27 1.22 -18.50 8.28
N ARG A 28 0.06 -19.13 8.05
CA ARG A 28 -1.01 -18.58 7.19
C ARG A 28 -1.62 -17.31 7.77
N MET A 29 -1.85 -17.26 9.09
CA MET A 29 -2.29 -16.03 9.76
C MET A 29 -1.25 -14.91 9.62
N TYR A 30 0.04 -15.25 9.73
CA TYR A 30 1.12 -14.28 9.50
C TYR A 30 1.13 -13.77 8.05
N ASN A 31 1.00 -14.66 7.07
CA ASN A 31 0.95 -14.30 5.64
C ASN A 31 -0.24 -13.38 5.32
N THR A 32 -1.39 -13.60 5.96
CA THR A 32 -2.57 -12.72 5.84
C THR A 32 -2.49 -11.47 6.73
N ARG A 33 -1.38 -11.26 7.44
CA ARG A 33 -1.16 -10.15 8.38
C ARG A 33 -2.22 -10.05 9.49
N SER A 34 -2.77 -11.20 9.87
CA SER A 34 -3.84 -11.32 10.85
C SER A 34 -3.43 -12.11 12.10
N LEU A 35 -2.11 -12.36 12.29
CA LEU A 35 -1.58 -13.09 13.44
C LEU A 35 -1.96 -12.39 14.76
N ILE A 36 -2.70 -13.09 15.60
CA ILE A 36 -3.20 -12.60 16.89
C ILE A 36 -2.19 -12.96 18.00
N VAL A 37 -2.00 -12.06 18.95
CA VAL A 37 -1.20 -12.32 20.15
C VAL A 37 -1.87 -13.44 20.96
N GLY A 38 -1.14 -14.52 21.25
CA GLY A 38 -1.67 -15.68 21.96
C GLY A 38 -2.27 -16.77 21.06
N ALA A 39 -2.26 -16.60 19.74
CA ALA A 39 -2.73 -17.63 18.80
C ALA A 39 -2.00 -18.98 18.97
N GLU A 40 -0.76 -18.98 19.46
CA GLU A 40 0.01 -20.19 19.77
C GLU A 40 -0.66 -21.09 20.82
N GLN A 41 -1.45 -20.52 21.73
CA GLN A 41 -2.08 -21.21 22.86
C GLN A 41 -3.55 -21.58 22.58
N MET A 42 -4.10 -21.14 21.46
CA MET A 42 -5.51 -21.38 21.10
C MET A 42 -5.79 -22.85 20.76
N GLU A 43 -7.05 -23.25 20.85
CA GLU A 43 -7.46 -24.56 20.37
C GLU A 43 -7.32 -24.68 18.85
N LEU A 44 -7.02 -25.89 18.38
CA LEU A 44 -6.66 -26.11 16.98
C LEU A 44 -7.89 -25.93 16.06
N SER A 45 -9.08 -26.25 16.55
CA SER A 45 -10.36 -25.97 15.88
C SER A 45 -10.60 -24.47 15.70
N GLU A 46 -10.40 -23.68 16.76
CA GLU A 46 -10.60 -22.22 16.73
C GLU A 46 -9.62 -21.54 15.76
N LEU A 47 -8.36 -21.98 15.76
CA LEU A 47 -7.34 -21.52 14.80
C LEU A 47 -7.76 -21.78 13.35
N ARG A 48 -8.31 -22.97 13.05
CA ARG A 48 -8.79 -23.30 11.71
C ARG A 48 -9.94 -22.38 11.27
N ASP A 49 -10.92 -22.17 12.16
CA ASP A 49 -12.08 -21.32 11.86
C ASP A 49 -11.65 -19.87 11.59
N LEU A 50 -10.72 -19.34 12.40
CA LEU A 50 -10.18 -17.99 12.21
C LEU A 50 -9.41 -17.84 10.89
N VAL A 51 -8.55 -18.82 10.57
CA VAL A 51 -7.81 -18.83 9.29
C VAL A 51 -8.79 -18.86 8.13
N GLN A 52 -9.79 -19.75 8.16
CA GLN A 52 -10.78 -19.88 7.10
C GLN A 52 -11.60 -18.59 6.92
N ALA A 53 -12.02 -17.96 8.02
CA ALA A 53 -12.73 -16.69 7.97
C ALA A 53 -11.88 -15.55 7.38
N GLN A 54 -10.59 -15.48 7.72
CA GLN A 54 -9.67 -14.44 7.21
C GLN A 54 -9.30 -14.67 5.73
N GLU A 55 -9.04 -15.92 5.35
CA GLU A 55 -8.81 -16.29 3.95
C GLU A 55 -10.06 -16.01 3.09
N GLY A 56 -11.25 -16.28 3.62
CA GLY A 56 -12.53 -15.95 2.98
C GLY A 56 -12.67 -14.45 2.72
N LYS A 57 -12.45 -13.61 3.73
CA LYS A 57 -12.48 -12.14 3.58
C LYS A 57 -11.46 -11.60 2.59
N THR A 58 -10.30 -12.24 2.49
CA THR A 58 -9.26 -11.89 1.52
C THR A 58 -9.72 -12.21 0.10
N LYS A 59 -10.33 -13.38 -0.13
CA LYS A 59 -10.89 -13.77 -1.43
C LYS A 59 -12.09 -12.92 -1.85
N GLU A 60 -12.90 -12.50 -0.88
CA GLU A 60 -14.05 -11.60 -1.11
C GLU A 60 -13.64 -10.14 -1.33
N GLY A 61 -12.34 -9.81 -1.26
CA GLY A 61 -11.84 -8.46 -1.50
C GLY A 61 -12.17 -7.45 -0.39
N TYR A 62 -12.54 -7.92 0.81
CA TYR A 62 -12.99 -7.07 1.92
C TYR A 62 -11.90 -6.10 2.41
N TYR A 63 -10.63 -6.46 2.21
CA TYR A 63 -9.46 -5.65 2.57
C TYR A 63 -8.72 -5.03 1.38
N GLU A 64 -9.19 -5.27 0.15
CA GLU A 64 -8.71 -4.47 -0.97
C GLU A 64 -9.27 -3.07 -0.81
N LYS A 65 -8.45 -2.17 -0.24
CA LYS A 65 -8.57 -0.76 -0.58
C LYS A 65 -8.43 -0.70 -2.10
N LYS A 66 -9.55 -0.61 -2.82
CA LYS A 66 -9.58 -0.07 -4.17
C LYS A 66 -9.02 1.33 -4.04
N ILE A 67 -7.70 1.46 -4.09
CA ILE A 67 -7.06 2.72 -4.39
C ILE A 67 -7.76 3.10 -5.69
N PRO A 68 -8.59 4.17 -5.71
CA PRO A 68 -9.15 4.59 -6.97
C PRO A 68 -7.92 4.80 -7.84
N GLN A 69 -7.76 3.97 -8.88
CA GLN A 69 -6.77 4.22 -9.89
C GLN A 69 -7.08 5.65 -10.29
N HIS A 70 -6.19 6.57 -9.93
CA HIS A 70 -6.28 7.94 -10.39
C HIS A 70 -6.33 7.76 -11.89
N THR A 71 -7.51 7.92 -12.47
CA THR A 71 -7.71 7.93 -13.91
C THR A 71 -6.73 8.98 -14.35
N GLY A 72 -5.63 8.52 -14.98
CA GLY A 72 -4.51 9.38 -15.29
C GLY A 72 -5.08 10.62 -15.93
N ALA A 73 -4.69 11.80 -15.43
CA ALA A 73 -5.16 13.05 -16.01
C ALA A 73 -5.03 12.90 -17.53
N VAL A 74 -6.16 13.00 -18.25
CA VAL A 74 -6.21 12.78 -19.69
C VAL A 74 -5.37 13.87 -20.33
N LYS A 75 -4.06 13.62 -20.40
CA LYS A 75 -3.06 14.44 -21.09
C LYS A 75 -3.35 14.26 -22.58
N GLY A 76 -4.33 14.99 -23.07
CA GLY A 76 -4.75 14.88 -24.46
C GLY A 76 -5.98 15.70 -24.85
N THR A 77 -6.75 16.23 -23.90
CA THR A 77 -7.85 17.14 -24.25
C THR A 77 -7.31 18.54 -24.55
N ALA A 78 -7.84 19.19 -25.59
CA ALA A 78 -7.52 20.57 -25.95
C ALA A 78 -7.68 21.51 -24.74
N ASP A 79 -8.62 21.21 -23.86
CA ASP A 79 -8.88 21.93 -22.61
C ASP A 79 -7.70 21.92 -21.64
N TYR A 80 -6.94 20.81 -21.55
CA TYR A 80 -5.74 20.73 -20.72
C TYR A 80 -4.62 21.64 -21.25
N ILE A 81 -4.47 21.70 -22.57
CA ILE A 81 -3.47 22.57 -23.23
C ILE A 81 -3.85 24.05 -23.03
N GLN A 82 -5.13 24.39 -23.19
CA GLN A 82 -5.62 25.75 -22.95
C GLN A 82 -5.48 26.17 -21.49
N ALA A 83 -5.80 25.28 -20.54
CA ALA A 83 -5.63 25.54 -19.11
C ALA A 83 -4.15 25.76 -18.74
N GLN A 84 -3.23 24.98 -19.31
CA GLN A 84 -1.78 25.21 -19.13
C GLN A 84 -1.31 26.53 -19.74
N GLY A 85 -1.84 26.93 -20.91
CA GLY A 85 -1.56 28.22 -21.53
C GLY A 85 -1.98 29.39 -20.63
N ALA A 86 -3.23 29.38 -20.17
CA ALA A 86 -3.77 30.41 -19.28
C ALA A 86 -2.99 30.52 -17.96
N LEU A 87 -2.57 29.39 -17.37
CA LEU A 87 -1.75 29.40 -16.16
C LEU A 87 -0.37 30.02 -16.37
N ARG A 88 0.28 29.75 -17.52
CA ARG A 88 1.56 30.37 -17.87
C ARG A 88 1.42 31.87 -18.07
N GLU A 89 0.37 32.30 -18.76
CA GLU A 89 0.08 33.72 -18.96
C GLU A 89 -0.18 34.44 -17.62
N TYR A 90 -0.97 33.85 -16.73
CA TYR A 90 -1.20 34.41 -15.40
C TYR A 90 0.09 34.50 -14.56
N ALA A 91 0.94 33.48 -14.61
CA ALA A 91 2.21 33.49 -13.88
C ALA A 91 3.16 34.59 -14.40
N THR A 92 3.23 34.78 -15.72
CA THR A 92 4.05 35.85 -16.32
C THR A 92 3.48 37.24 -16.02
N TRP A 93 2.16 37.42 -16.07
CA TRP A 93 1.50 38.66 -15.65
C TRP A 93 1.77 38.97 -14.16
N ARG A 94 1.66 37.97 -13.29
CA ARG A 94 1.93 38.11 -11.86
C ARG A 94 3.38 38.52 -11.61
N ARG A 95 4.33 37.89 -12.31
CA ARG A 95 5.75 38.23 -12.22
C ARG A 95 6.01 39.67 -12.67
N LYS A 96 5.45 40.09 -13.82
CA LYS A 96 5.53 41.48 -14.29
C LYS A 96 4.92 42.47 -13.31
N LYS A 97 3.79 42.13 -12.69
CA LYS A 97 3.14 42.94 -11.64
C LYS A 97 4.03 43.08 -10.39
N GLN A 98 4.70 42.01 -9.96
CA GLN A 98 5.60 42.04 -8.81
C GLN A 98 6.91 42.77 -9.12
N GLU A 99 7.44 42.64 -10.35
CA GLU A 99 8.59 43.41 -10.85
C GLU A 99 8.26 44.92 -10.92
N ALA A 100 7.08 45.28 -11.42
CA ALA A 100 6.60 46.66 -11.44
C ALA A 100 6.35 47.24 -10.04
N ALA A 101 6.02 46.39 -9.06
CA ALA A 101 5.88 46.76 -7.65
C ALA A 101 7.21 46.76 -6.88
N GLY A 102 8.34 46.44 -7.53
CA GLY A 102 9.67 46.44 -6.91
C GLY A 102 9.91 45.32 -5.89
N LEU A 103 9.08 44.27 -5.89
CA LEU A 103 9.09 43.18 -4.90
C LEU A 103 9.88 41.94 -5.37
N VAL A 104 10.49 41.98 -6.56
CA VAL A 104 11.31 40.89 -7.11
C VAL A 104 12.77 41.35 -7.14
N PRO A 105 13.70 40.66 -6.46
CA PRO A 105 15.13 40.95 -6.58
C PRO A 105 15.57 40.70 -8.03
N LYS A 106 16.18 41.70 -8.66
CA LYS A 106 16.95 41.50 -9.89
C LYS A 106 18.24 40.78 -9.50
N GLU A 107 18.41 39.54 -9.97
CA GLU A 107 19.74 38.92 -10.06
C GLU A 107 20.62 39.66 -11.07
#